data_AF-A0A8T0NNL7-F1
#
_entry.id   AF-A0A8T0NNL7-F1
#
_cell.length_a   1.000
_cell.length_b   1.000
_cell.length_c   1.000
_cell.angle_alpha   90.00
_cell.angle_beta   90.00
_cell.angle_gamma   90.00
#
_symmetry.space_group_name_H-M   'P 1'
#
loop_
_entity.id
_entity.type
_entity.pdbx_description
1 polymer ?
#
loop_
_entity_poly.entity_id
_entity_poly.type
_entity_poly.pdbx_seq_one_letter_code
_entity_poly.pdbx_strand_id
1 'polypeptide(L)'
;MAAKIRVVMKSFTSQSNKVSGLLPYTKKVGLPESRALFTVLRSPHIDKKSREQFSMHVKKQFVEQKAEIHELHKKLFWLKRLRIPGAQYEVQISFKTWLDKGSLKSLVA
;
A
#
# COMPACT_ATOMS: atom_id res chain seq x y z
N MET A 1 14.20 4.68 19.74
CA MET A 1 14.65 4.07 18.46
C MET A 1 13.46 4.15 17.52
N ALA A 2 13.61 4.74 16.34
CA ALA A 2 12.48 4.98 15.45
C ALA A 2 12.25 3.81 14.48
N ALA A 3 11.01 3.34 14.43
CA ALA A 3 10.48 2.49 13.38
C ALA A 3 9.92 3.35 12.24
N LYS A 4 10.01 2.83 11.01
CA LYS A 4 9.40 3.41 9.83
C LYS A 4 8.25 2.52 9.40
N ILE A 5 7.07 3.12 9.28
CA ILE A 5 5.89 2.49 8.71
C ILE A 5 5.73 3.06 7.31
N ARG A 6 5.74 2.18 6.31
CA ARG A 6 5.49 2.50 4.91
C ARG A 6 4.19 1.86 4.50
N VAL A 7 3.30 2.64 3.92
CA VAL A 7 2.02 2.15 3.42
C VAL A 7 1.96 2.43 1.93
N VAL A 8 1.82 1.37 1.14
CA VAL A 8 1.50 1.46 -0.27
C VAL A 8 0.01 1.17 -0.43
N MET A 9 -0.72 2.11 -1.02
CA MET A 9 -2.13 1.98 -1.33
C MET A 9 -2.30 1.81 -2.82
N LYS A 10 -3.06 0.78 -3.22
CA LYS A 10 -3.41 0.51 -4.61
C LYS A 10 -4.92 0.60 -4.78
N SER A 11 -5.38 1.22 -5.86
CA SER A 11 -6.81 1.23 -6.18
C SER A 11 -7.11 1.56 -7.64
N PHE A 12 -8.39 1.44 -7.99
CA PHE A 12 -8.93 1.84 -9.29
C PHE A 12 -9.45 3.30 -9.36
N THR A 13 -9.62 4.00 -8.24
CA THR A 13 -10.17 5.37 -8.18
C THR A 13 -9.14 6.40 -7.69
N SER A 14 -9.36 7.70 -7.92
CA SER A 14 -8.45 8.73 -7.40
C SER A 14 -8.58 8.86 -5.88
N GLN A 15 -7.64 8.28 -5.12
CA GLN A 15 -7.63 8.37 -3.65
C GLN A 15 -7.28 9.73 -3.05
N SER A 16 -6.86 10.69 -3.87
CA SER A 16 -6.28 11.97 -3.43
C SER A 16 -6.96 12.55 -2.17
N ASN A 17 -8.30 12.52 -2.14
CA ASN A 17 -9.10 13.19 -1.12
C ASN A 17 -9.62 12.28 0.02
N LYS A 18 -9.54 10.94 -0.07
CA LYS A 18 -10.07 10.03 0.99
C LYS A 18 -9.05 9.69 2.07
N VAL A 19 -7.75 9.78 1.75
CA VAL A 19 -6.64 9.37 2.63
C VAL A 19 -6.25 10.49 3.61
N SER A 20 -6.68 11.73 3.39
CA SER A 20 -6.37 12.88 4.27
C SER A 20 -6.86 12.69 5.71
N GLY A 21 -7.95 11.94 5.91
CA GLY A 21 -8.46 11.60 7.24
C GLY A 21 -7.73 10.43 7.94
N LEU A 22 -6.87 9.67 7.23
CA LEU A 22 -6.23 8.47 7.79
C LEU A 22 -5.01 8.80 8.65
N LEU A 23 -4.24 9.79 8.22
CA LEU A 23 -2.94 10.12 8.80
C LEU A 23 -2.75 11.64 8.69
N PRO A 24 -3.14 12.40 9.72
CA PRO A 24 -2.81 13.82 9.76
C PRO A 24 -1.27 13.92 9.78
N TYR A 25 -0.73 14.83 8.96
CA TYR A 25 0.70 15.17 8.91
C TYR A 25 1.66 14.21 8.17
N THR A 26 1.17 13.26 7.35
CA THR A 26 2.06 12.43 6.51
C THR A 26 2.18 12.94 5.08
N LYS A 27 3.41 13.04 4.56
CA LYS A 27 3.68 13.31 3.15
C LYS A 27 3.19 12.13 2.30
N LYS A 28 2.29 12.41 1.37
CA LYS A 28 1.81 11.45 0.37
C LYS A 28 2.63 11.63 -0.90
N VAL A 29 3.11 10.53 -1.45
CA VAL A 29 3.81 10.53 -2.74
C VAL A 29 2.98 9.71 -3.73
N GLY A 30 2.60 10.30 -4.85
CA GLY A 30 1.98 9.58 -5.95
C GLY A 30 3.04 8.72 -6.64
N LEU A 31 2.79 7.42 -6.72
CA LEU A 31 3.64 6.52 -7.50
C LEU A 31 3.06 6.37 -8.92
N PRO A 32 3.89 5.99 -9.92
CA PRO A 32 3.42 5.74 -11.26
C PRO A 32 2.26 4.75 -11.30
N GLU A 33 1.25 5.11 -12.08
CA GLU A 33 0.08 4.29 -12.30
C GLU A 33 0.40 3.11 -13.22
N SER A 34 -0.22 1.96 -12.97
CA SER A 34 -0.14 0.80 -13.86
C SER A 34 -1.41 0.72 -14.72
N ARG A 35 -1.24 0.62 -16.04
CA ARG A 35 -2.33 0.54 -17.01
C ARG A 35 -2.32 -0.82 -17.70
N ALA A 36 -3.45 -1.53 -17.67
CA ALA A 36 -3.68 -2.74 -18.44
C ALA A 36 -4.68 -2.43 -19.56
N LEU A 37 -4.33 -2.77 -20.81
CA LEU A 37 -5.13 -2.52 -22.00
C LEU A 37 -5.68 -3.83 -22.52
N PHE A 38 -6.98 -3.86 -22.79
CA PHE A 38 -7.66 -5.03 -23.34
C PHE A 38 -8.45 -4.59 -24.57
N THR A 39 -8.39 -5.39 -25.64
CA THR A 39 -9.21 -5.16 -26.83
C THR A 39 -10.08 -6.37 -27.06
N VAL A 40 -11.39 -6.18 -27.06
CA VAL A 40 -12.38 -7.27 -27.16
C VAL A 40 -13.19 -7.06 -28.43
N LEU A 41 -13.56 -8.17 -29.09
CA LEU A 41 -14.52 -8.10 -30.19
C LEU A 41 -15.90 -7.77 -29.62
N ARG A 42 -16.62 -6.84 -30.25
CA ARG A 42 -17.99 -6.53 -29.82
C ARG A 42 -18.96 -7.68 -30.08
N SER A 43 -18.70 -8.46 -31.14
CA SER A 43 -19.45 -9.65 -31.51
C SER A 43 -18.73 -10.90 -30.98
N PRO A 44 -19.46 -11.92 -30.48
CA PRO A 44 -18.86 -13.10 -29.88
C PRO A 44 -18.14 -14.04 -30.87
N HIS A 45 -18.38 -13.94 -32.19
CA HIS A 45 -17.87 -14.95 -33.14
C HIS A 45 -17.16 -14.43 -34.40
N ILE A 46 -17.77 -13.54 -35.21
CA ILE A 46 -17.29 -13.31 -36.61
C ILE A 46 -16.71 -11.91 -36.84
N ASP A 47 -17.27 -10.86 -36.24
CA ASP A 47 -16.97 -9.46 -36.63
C ASP A 47 -15.64 -8.91 -36.08
N LYS A 48 -14.51 -9.42 -36.58
CA LYS A 48 -13.15 -9.04 -36.14
C LYS A 48 -12.78 -7.58 -36.37
N LYS A 49 -13.48 -6.88 -37.27
CA LYS A 49 -13.31 -5.43 -37.53
C LYS A 49 -14.02 -4.57 -36.47
N SER A 50 -15.01 -5.12 -35.78
CA SER A 50 -15.74 -4.46 -34.69
C SER A 50 -15.05 -4.75 -33.36
N ARG A 51 -14.17 -3.85 -32.93
CA ARG A 51 -13.37 -3.99 -31.69
C ARG A 51 -13.68 -2.87 -30.72
N GLU A 52 -13.59 -3.19 -29.43
CA GLU A 52 -13.71 -2.23 -28.34
C GLU A 52 -12.47 -2.28 -27.45
N GLN A 53 -12.04 -1.11 -26.98
CA GLN A 53 -10.84 -0.97 -26.15
C GLN A 53 -11.27 -0.66 -24.72
N PHE A 54 -10.78 -1.46 -23.78
CA PHE A 54 -10.94 -1.27 -22.36
C PHE A 54 -9.58 -1.01 -21.73
N SER A 55 -9.58 -0.22 -20.65
CA SER A 55 -8.39 0.04 -19.87
C SER A 55 -8.67 -0.09 -18.40
N MET A 56 -7.83 -0.83 -17.69
CA MET A 56 -7.82 -0.89 -16.24
C MET A 56 -6.63 -0.10 -15.71
N HIS A 57 -6.92 0.75 -14.73
CA HIS A 57 -6.07 1.82 -14.27
C HIS A 57 -5.85 1.63 -12.76
N VAL A 58 -4.62 1.27 -12.35
CA VAL A 58 -4.28 0.98 -10.95
C VAL A 58 -3.38 2.08 -10.41
N LYS A 59 -3.98 3.01 -9.67
CA LYS A 59 -3.32 4.14 -9.03
C LYS A 59 -2.64 3.68 -7.76
N LYS A 60 -1.39 4.14 -7.57
CA LYS A 60 -0.56 3.78 -6.43
C LYS A 60 -0.18 5.02 -5.64
N GLN A 61 -0.35 4.96 -4.33
CA GLN A 61 0.06 6.02 -3.42
C GLN A 61 0.98 5.46 -2.35
N PHE A 62 2.02 6.21 -2.00
CA PHE A 62 2.96 5.86 -0.96
C PHE A 62 2.85 6.85 0.19
N VAL A 63 2.83 6.33 1.41
CA VAL A 63 2.82 7.10 2.65
C VAL A 63 3.91 6.57 3.56
N GLU A 64 4.76 7.46 4.07
CA GLU A 64 5.77 7.10 5.08
C GLU A 64 5.47 7.83 6.39
N GLN A 65 5.47 7.07 7.48
CA GLN A 65 5.28 7.56 8.83
C GLN A 65 6.41 7.07 9.73
N LYS A 66 6.99 8.00 10.50
CA LYS A 66 7.92 7.66 11.58
C LYS A 66 7.12 7.37 12.86
N ALA A 67 7.47 6.29 13.54
CA ALA A 67 6.86 5.90 14.81
C ALA A 67 7.95 5.50 15.80
N GLU A 68 7.81 5.87 17.07
CA GLU A 68 8.61 5.27 18.14
C GLU A 68 8.15 3.84 18.38
N ILE A 69 9.04 2.99 18.91
CA ILE A 69 8.76 1.55 19.11
C ILE A 69 7.55 1.32 20.03
N HIS A 70 7.44 2.08 21.13
CA HIS A 70 6.32 1.92 22.07
C HIS A 70 4.97 2.28 21.45
N GLU A 71 4.96 3.15 20.44
CA GLU A 71 3.76 3.62 19.74
C GLU A 71 3.40 2.77 18.53
N LEU A 72 4.35 1.98 18.02
CA LEU A 72 4.22 1.22 16.78
C LEU A 72 2.98 0.32 16.79
N HIS A 73 2.79 -0.42 17.88
CA HIS A 73 1.66 -1.33 18.03
C HIS A 73 0.31 -0.60 17.98
N LYS A 74 0.23 0.56 18.67
CA LYS A 74 -0.97 1.40 18.69
C LYS A 74 -1.27 1.93 17.28
N LYS A 75 -0.28 2.50 16.60
CA LYS A 75 -0.43 3.04 15.23
C LYS A 75 -0.86 1.96 14.24
N LEU A 76 -0.24 0.79 14.30
CA LEU A 76 -0.58 -0.35 13.45
C LEU A 76 -2.00 -0.88 13.71
N PHE A 77 -2.41 -0.95 14.98
CA PHE A 77 -3.77 -1.34 15.34
C PHE A 77 -4.82 -0.41 14.72
N TRP A 78 -4.62 0.90 14.82
CA TRP A 78 -5.51 1.89 14.22
C TRP A 78 -5.52 1.81 12.69
N LEU A 79 -4.35 1.64 12.06
CA LEU A 79 -4.25 1.47 10.60
C LEU A 79 -5.05 0.27 10.09
N LYS A 80 -4.99 -0.88 10.77
CA LYS A 80 -5.76 -2.07 10.39
C LYS A 80 -7.28 -1.87 10.49
N ARG A 81 -7.73 -1.02 11.42
CA ARG A 81 -9.16 -0.78 11.65
C ARG A 81 -9.78 0.17 10.64
N LEU A 82 -8.97 0.92 9.91
CA LEU A 82 -9.42 1.84 8.88
C LEU A 82 -9.87 1.04 7.65
N ARG A 83 -11.14 0.66 7.61
CA ARG A 83 -11.76 -0.04 6.46
C ARG A 83 -12.03 0.98 5.36
N ILE A 84 -11.20 0.98 4.33
CA ILE A 84 -11.48 1.73 3.09
C ILE A 84 -11.91 0.74 2.02
N PRO A 85 -13.15 0.85 1.51
CA PRO A 85 -13.62 -0.02 0.46
C PRO A 85 -12.90 0.29 -0.86
N GLY A 86 -12.59 -0.75 -1.63
CA GLY A 86 -12.02 -0.60 -2.98
C GLY A 86 -10.55 -0.16 -3.02
N ALA A 87 -9.84 -0.23 -1.90
CA ALA A 87 -8.40 0.01 -1.83
C ALA A 87 -7.69 -1.19 -1.18
N GLN A 88 -6.56 -1.58 -1.75
CA GLN A 88 -5.66 -2.57 -1.19
C GLN A 88 -4.49 -1.85 -0.51
N TYR A 89 -4.14 -2.31 0.69
CA TYR A 89 -3.06 -1.76 1.50
C TYR A 89 -1.92 -2.77 1.64
N GLU A 90 -0.71 -2.31 1.45
CA GLU A 90 0.51 -3.03 1.79
C GLU A 90 1.25 -2.22 2.85
N VAL A 91 1.42 -2.79 4.04
CA VAL A 91 2.10 -2.14 5.16
C VAL A 91 3.45 -2.81 5.36
N GLN A 92 4.52 -2.05 5.22
CA GLN A 92 5.89 -2.47 5.48
C GLN A 92 6.42 -1.74 6.71
N ILE A 93 6.94 -2.49 7.67
CA ILE A 93 7.53 -1.95 8.89
C ILE A 93 9.02 -2.22 8.86
N SER A 94 9.82 -1.18 9.02
CA SER A 94 11.28 -1.29 9.09
C SER A 94 11.75 -0.67 10.40
N PHE A 95 12.47 -1.44 11.20
CA PHE A 95 13.10 -0.97 12.43
C PHE A 95 14.52 -1.55 12.49
N LYS A 96 15.44 -0.80 13.09
CA LYS A 96 16.82 -1.25 13.29
C LYS A 96 16.97 -1.67 14.75
N THR A 97 17.43 -2.88 14.99
CA THR A 97 17.81 -3.37 16.31
C THR A 97 19.29 -3.67 16.35
N TRP A 98 19.91 -3.50 17.51
CA TRP A 98 21.23 -4.07 17.77
C TRP A 98 21.04 -5.54 18.14
N LEU A 99 21.93 -6.39 17.64
CA LEU A 99 21.99 -7.78 18.07
C LEU A 99 22.90 -7.88 19.29
N ASP A 100 22.34 -8.18 20.44
CA ASP A 100 23.15 -8.53 21.61
C ASP A 100 23.66 -9.97 21.45
N LYS A 101 24.99 -10.11 21.28
CA LYS A 101 25.64 -11.42 21.13
C LYS A 101 25.69 -12.20 22.44
N GLY A 102 25.54 -11.54 23.58
CA GLY A 102 25.56 -12.17 24.90
C GLY A 102 24.31 -13.03 25.14
N SER A 103 23.12 -12.44 24.99
CA SER A 103 21.84 -13.15 25.12
C SER A 103 21.64 -14.28 24.10
N LEU A 104 22.27 -14.19 22.93
CA LEU A 104 22.24 -15.26 21.93
C LEU A 104 23.00 -16.52 22.39
N LYS A 105 24.15 -16.36 23.06
CA LYS A 105 24.94 -17.51 23.55
C LYS A 105 24.22 -18.30 24.62
N SER A 106 23.41 -17.64 25.46
CA SER A 106 22.60 -18.28 26.49
C SER A 106 21.33 -18.97 25.98
N LEU A 107 20.89 -18.68 24.75
CA LEU A 107 19.73 -19.32 24.13
C LEU A 107 20.08 -20.56 23.28
N VAL A 108 21.36 -20.71 22.92
CA VAL A 108 21.87 -21.79 22.06
C VAL A 108 22.57 -22.89 22.88
N ALA A 109 22.87 -22.61 24.15
CA ALA A 109 23.36 -23.60 25.12
C ALA A 109 22.18 -24.25 25.86
#